data_AF-A0ABC9BKT6-F1
#
_entry.id   AF-A0ABC9BKT6-F1
#
_cell.length_a   1.000
_cell.length_b   1.000
_cell.length_c   1.000
_cell.angle_alpha   90.00
_cell.angle_beta   90.00
_cell.angle_gamma   90.00
#
_symmetry.space_group_name_H-M   'P 1'
#
loop_
_entity.id
_entity.type
_entity.pdbx_description
1 polymer ?
#
loop_
_entity_poly.entity_id
_entity_poly.type
_entity_poly.pdbx_seq_one_letter_code
_entity_poly.pdbx_strand_id
1 'polypeptide(L)'
;MIFQPLGLLNLAPDPSVIRFTGWWRKTVAAAPKEVRKGINSLIILVAWELWKHRNSCVFDNQRPNIQDVLWSVNTEGSIWCMAGACKLQELLSRSLTLGA
;
A
#
# COMPACT_ATOMS: atom_id res chain seq x y z
N MET A 1 10.08 -1.15 5.69
CA MET A 1 8.83 -0.43 6.01
C MET A 1 8.26 0.17 4.73
N ILE A 2 7.36 -0.54 4.02
CA ILE A 2 6.82 -0.12 2.69
C ILE A 2 5.96 1.15 2.78
N PHE A 3 5.32 1.39 3.93
CA PHE A 3 4.46 2.56 4.13
C PHE A 3 5.22 3.85 4.48
N GLN A 4 6.51 3.75 4.82
CA GLN A 4 7.32 4.90 5.24
C GLN A 4 7.58 5.89 4.08
N PRO A 5 7.99 5.45 2.88
CA PRO A 5 8.16 6.35 1.73
C PRO A 5 6.85 6.97 1.23
N LEU A 6 5.71 6.36 1.59
CA LEU A 6 4.38 6.83 1.19
C LEU A 6 3.79 7.86 2.18
N GLY A 7 4.50 8.19 3.27
CA GLY A 7 3.95 9.06 4.32
C GLY A 7 2.81 8.42 5.13
N LEU A 8 2.67 7.10 5.06
CA LEU A 8 1.54 6.35 5.60
C LEU A 8 1.95 5.43 6.75
N LEU A 9 2.96 5.82 7.54
CA LEU A 9 3.43 5.06 8.70
C LEU A 9 2.31 4.69 9.67
N ASN A 10 1.34 5.57 9.87
CA ASN A 10 0.18 5.34 10.74
C ASN A 10 -0.71 4.18 10.27
N LEU A 11 -0.58 3.76 9.01
CA LEU A 11 -1.28 2.60 8.50
C LEU A 11 -0.49 1.32 8.72
N ALA A 12 0.82 1.35 8.96
CA ALA A 12 1.63 0.14 9.06
C ALA A 12 1.13 -0.81 10.17
N PRO A 13 1.12 -2.14 9.93
CA PRO A 13 0.76 -3.08 10.97
C PRO A 13 1.78 -3.04 12.11
N ASP A 14 1.26 -2.99 13.34
CA ASP A 14 2.07 -3.16 14.54
C ASP A 14 2.70 -4.58 14.56
N PRO A 15 3.95 -4.74 15.02
CA PRO A 15 4.63 -6.04 15.05
C PRO A 15 3.91 -7.13 15.84
N SER A 16 3.03 -6.77 16.78
CA SER A 16 2.21 -7.72 17.55
C SER A 16 0.99 -8.24 16.78
N VAL A 17 0.67 -7.69 15.61
CA VAL A 17 -0.50 -8.11 14.84
C VAL A 17 -0.20 -9.36 14.03
N ILE A 18 -0.80 -10.47 14.45
CA ILE A 18 -0.57 -11.81 13.90
C ILE A 18 -1.37 -12.07 12.61
N ARG A 19 -2.44 -11.30 12.36
CA ARG A 19 -3.36 -11.53 11.23
C ARG A 19 -3.52 -10.29 10.37
N PHE A 20 -3.12 -10.40 9.10
CA PHE A 20 -3.28 -9.36 8.08
C PHE A 20 -4.73 -8.85 7.98
N THR A 21 -5.72 -9.74 7.97
CA THR A 21 -7.14 -9.36 7.91
C THR A 21 -7.63 -8.63 9.16
N GLY A 22 -7.06 -8.97 10.32
CA GLY A 22 -7.34 -8.30 11.59
C GLY A 22 -6.82 -6.87 11.60
N TRP A 23 -5.58 -6.66 11.16
CA TRP A 23 -5.01 -5.32 10.96
C TRP A 23 -5.82 -4.52 9.94
N TRP A 24 -6.05 -5.07 8.74
CA TRP A 24 -6.76 -4.37 7.68
C TRP A 24 -8.12 -3.87 8.16
N ARG A 25 -8.94 -4.74 8.77
CA ARG A 25 -10.25 -4.34 9.31
C ARG A 25 -10.14 -3.19 10.31
N LYS A 26 -9.19 -3.26 11.25
CA LYS A 26 -8.96 -2.22 12.26
C LYS A 26 -8.54 -0.89 11.62
N THR A 27 -7.56 -0.92 10.72
CA THR A 27 -7.03 0.25 10.02
C THR A 27 -8.11 0.99 9.23
N VAL A 28 -8.93 0.25 8.49
CA VAL A 28 -10.05 0.84 7.71
C VAL A 28 -11.16 1.35 8.62
N ALA A 29 -11.46 0.65 9.73
CA ALA A 29 -12.47 1.10 10.68
C ALA A 29 -12.08 2.40 11.40
N ALA A 30 -10.79 2.56 11.71
CA ALA A 30 -10.25 3.76 12.37
C ALA A 30 -10.15 4.99 11.45
N ALA A 31 -10.11 4.79 10.13
CA ALA A 31 -9.99 5.88 9.17
C ALA A 31 -11.32 6.64 8.94
N PRO A 32 -11.27 7.96 8.61
CA PRO A 32 -12.44 8.72 8.15
C PRO A 32 -13.12 8.05 6.95
N LYS A 33 -14.45 8.07 6.89
CA LYS A 33 -15.23 7.32 5.89
C LYS A 33 -14.83 7.66 4.45
N GLU A 34 -14.42 8.90 4.23
CA GLU A 34 -14.08 9.51 2.95
C GLU A 34 -12.82 8.87 2.34
N VAL A 35 -11.86 8.49 3.19
CA VAL A 35 -10.55 7.95 2.76
C VAL A 35 -10.48 6.42 2.79
N ARG A 36 -11.45 5.74 3.41
CA ARG A 36 -11.48 4.26 3.53
C ARG A 36 -11.35 3.55 2.20
N LYS A 37 -12.01 4.06 1.14
CA LYS A 37 -11.93 3.47 -0.20
C LYS A 37 -10.51 3.54 -0.75
N GLY A 38 -9.84 4.69 -0.63
CA GLY A 38 -8.44 4.84 -1.04
C GLY A 38 -7.51 3.92 -0.26
N ILE A 39 -7.70 3.81 1.06
CA ILE A 39 -6.88 2.93 1.91
C ILE A 39 -7.06 1.47 1.51
N ASN A 40 -8.29 1.03 1.24
CA ASN A 40 -8.55 -0.32 0.75
C ASN A 40 -7.82 -0.58 -0.59
N SER A 41 -7.92 0.34 -1.55
CA SER A 41 -7.23 0.23 -2.84
C SER A 41 -5.72 0.12 -2.67
N LEU A 42 -5.13 0.96 -1.80
CA LEU A 42 -3.70 0.93 -1.54
C LEU A 42 -3.26 -0.37 -0.86
N ILE A 43 -4.00 -0.85 0.15
CA ILE A 43 -3.68 -2.13 0.82
C ILE A 43 -3.71 -3.29 -0.17
N ILE A 44 -4.70 -3.33 -1.06
CA ILE A 44 -4.81 -4.34 -2.11
C ILE A 44 -3.60 -4.26 -3.05
N LEU A 45 -3.26 -3.06 -3.51
CA LEU A 45 -2.12 -2.84 -4.41
C LEU A 45 -0.80 -3.32 -3.77
N VAL A 46 -0.53 -2.91 -2.53
CA VAL A 46 0.69 -3.33 -1.80
C VAL A 46 0.73 -4.84 -1.60
N ALA A 47 -0.40 -5.45 -1.22
CA ALA A 47 -0.47 -6.90 -1.06
C ALA A 47 -0.25 -7.65 -2.37
N TRP A 48 -0.78 -7.11 -3.48
CA TRP A 48 -0.61 -7.65 -4.82
C TRP A 48 0.84 -7.59 -5.30
N GLU A 49 1.49 -6.43 -5.19
CA GLU A 49 2.89 -6.27 -5.57
C GLU A 49 3.82 -7.14 -4.72
N LEU A 50 3.54 -7.26 -3.42
CA LEU A 50 4.29 -8.14 -2.54
C LEU A 50 4.13 -9.62 -2.93
N TRP A 51 2.92 -10.04 -3.30
CA TRP A 51 2.68 -11.39 -3.79
C TRP A 51 3.44 -11.68 -5.10
N LYS A 52 3.39 -10.76 -6.08
CA LYS A 52 4.18 -10.88 -7.33
C LYS A 52 5.68 -10.97 -7.06
N HIS A 53 6.23 -10.09 -6.22
CA HIS A 53 7.65 -10.10 -5.86
C HIS A 53 8.07 -11.43 -5.21
N ARG A 54 7.25 -11.94 -4.29
CA ARG A 54 7.49 -13.25 -3.65
C ARG A 54 7.47 -14.39 -4.66
N ASN A 55 6.56 -14.37 -5.62
CA ASN A 55 6.55 -15.37 -6.69
C ASN A 55 7.83 -15.31 -7.52
N SER A 56 8.27 -14.12 -7.96
CA SER A 56 9.53 -14.01 -8.71
C SER A 56 10.76 -14.42 -7.90
N CYS A 57 10.76 -14.21 -6.58
CA CYS A 57 11.83 -14.74 -5.74
C CYS A 57 11.88 -16.28 -5.70
N VAL A 58 10.71 -16.93 -5.77
CA VAL A 58 10.60 -18.40 -5.73
C VAL A 58 10.82 -19.03 -7.09
N PHE A 59 10.28 -18.43 -8.16
CA PHE A 59 10.24 -19.03 -9.50
C PHE A 59 11.33 -18.50 -10.43
N ASP A 60 11.78 -17.25 -10.25
CA ASP A 60 12.72 -16.58 -11.15
C ASP A 60 14.11 -16.36 -10.50
N ASN A 61 14.36 -16.98 -9.34
CA ASN A 61 15.60 -16.81 -8.54
C ASN A 61 15.94 -15.34 -8.21
N GLN A 62 14.94 -14.45 -8.18
CA GLN A 62 15.15 -13.08 -7.74
C GLN A 62 15.45 -13.04 -6.24
N ARG A 63 16.22 -12.04 -5.81
CA ARG A 63 16.48 -11.82 -4.39
C ARG A 63 15.38 -10.95 -3.77
N PRO A 64 14.95 -11.20 -2.53
CA PRO A 64 14.04 -10.31 -1.82
C PRO A 64 14.60 -8.89 -1.76
N ASN A 65 13.84 -7.91 -2.28
CA ASN A 65 14.24 -6.52 -2.33
C ASN A 65 13.03 -5.62 -2.11
N ILE A 66 13.10 -4.79 -1.08
CA ILE A 66 12.00 -3.89 -0.72
C ILE A 66 11.86 -2.70 -1.68
N GLN A 67 12.96 -2.27 -2.32
CA GLN A 67 12.96 -1.15 -3.25
C GLN A 67 12.20 -1.52 -4.53
N ASP A 68 12.33 -2.76 -5.00
CA ASP A 68 11.63 -3.24 -6.19
C ASP A 68 10.10 -3.26 -5.97
N VAL A 69 9.67 -3.69 -4.78
CA VAL A 69 8.25 -3.65 -4.38
C VAL A 69 7.76 -2.20 -4.27
N LEU A 70 8.53 -1.31 -3.64
CA LEU A 70 8.18 0.10 -3.51
C LEU A 70 8.03 0.79 -4.87
N TRP A 71 8.98 0.55 -5.77
CA TRP A 71 8.94 1.04 -7.14
C TRP A 71 7.70 0.55 -7.86
N SER A 72 7.42 -0.76 -7.80
CA SER A 72 6.26 -1.37 -8.46
C SER A 72 4.94 -0.80 -7.93
N VAL A 73 4.80 -0.63 -6.60
CA VAL A 73 3.62 0.01 -5.99
C VAL A 73 3.44 1.44 -6.48
N ASN A 74 4.52 2.22 -6.59
CA ASN A 74 4.44 3.61 -7.05
C ASN A 74 4.04 3.70 -8.54
N THR A 75 4.66 2.87 -9.39
CA THR A 75 4.37 2.81 -10.82
C THR A 75 2.94 2.35 -11.07
N GLU A 76 2.52 1.21 -10.51
CA GLU A 76 1.18 0.66 -10.67
C GLU A 76 0.12 1.58 -10.05
N GLY A 77 0.41 2.16 -8.88
CA GLY A 77 -0.48 3.13 -8.24
C GLY A 77 -0.73 4.36 -9.11
N SER A 78 0.31 4.87 -9.78
CA SER A 78 0.20 5.97 -10.74
C SER A 78 -0.64 5.56 -11.95
N ILE A 79 -0.45 4.37 -12.49
CA ILE A 79 -1.26 3.81 -13.59
C ILE A 79 -2.73 3.70 -13.19
N TRP A 80 -3.02 3.20 -11.99
CA TRP A 80 -4.39 3.10 -11.49
C TRP A 80 -5.04 4.48 -11.36
N CYS A 81 -4.30 5.48 -10.89
CA CYS A 81 -4.79 6.86 -10.82
C CYS A 81 -5.11 7.42 -12.22
N MET A 82 -4.23 7.21 -13.21
CA MET A 82 -4.47 7.60 -14.60
C MET A 82 -5.67 6.86 -15.22
N ALA A 83 -5.90 5.62 -14.82
CA ALA A 83 -7.06 4.82 -15.23
C ALA A 83 -8.36 5.18 -14.50
N GLY A 84 -8.36 6.20 -13.62
CA GLY A 84 -9.56 6.69 -12.95
C GLY A 84 -9.79 6.17 -11.53
N ALA A 85 -8.77 5.65 -10.84
CA ALA A 85 -8.86 5.29 -9.43
C ALA A 85 -8.89 6.55 -8.52
N CYS A 86 -9.94 7.37 -8.62
CA CYS A 86 -10.03 8.70 -7.99
C CYS A 86 -9.83 8.66 -6.47
N LYS A 87 -10.28 7.61 -5.78
CA LYS A 87 -10.14 7.49 -4.32
C LYS A 87 -8.73 7.13 -3.87
N LEU A 88 -7.98 6.40 -4.70
CA LEU A 88 -6.56 6.17 -4.46
C LEU A 88 -5.78 7.47 -4.71
N GLN A 89 -6.08 8.16 -5.82
CA GLN A 89 -5.48 9.45 -6.14
C GLN A 89 -5.71 10.48 -5.02
N GLU A 90 -6.96 10.65 -4.57
CA GLU A 90 -7.33 11.55 -3.47
C GLU A 90 -6.54 11.24 -2.19
N LEU A 91 -6.37 9.95 -1.86
CA LEU A 91 -5.57 9.53 -0.71
C LEU A 91 -4.10 9.95 -0.87
N LEU A 92 -3.50 9.62 -2.02
CA LEU A 92 -2.08 9.89 -2.29
C LEU A 92 -1.77 11.39 -2.31
N SER A 93 -2.68 12.21 -2.87
CA SER A 93 -2.58 13.67 -2.84
C SER A 93 -2.61 14.20 -1.41
N ARG A 94 -3.48 13.66 -0.55
CA ARG A 94 -3.59 14.07 0.87
C ARG A 94 -2.36 13.71 1.68
N SER A 95 -1.75 12.55 1.44
CA SER A 95 -0.50 12.15 2.09
C SER A 95 0.69 13.02 1.66
N LEU A 96 0.73 13.49 0.41
CA LEU A 96 1.74 14.46 -0.06
C LEU A 96 1.58 15.83 0.62
N THR A 97 0.35 16.28 0.86
CA THR A 97 0.10 17.57 1.53
C THR A 97 0.35 17.57 3.04
N LEU A 98 0.33 16.40 3.70
CA LEU A 98 0.59 16.27 5.14
C LEU A 98 2.07 16.06 5.49
N GLY A 99 2.93 15.87 4.47
CA GLY A 99 4.37 15.71 4.61
C GLY A 99 5.20 16.95 4.25
N ALA A 100 4.54 18.09 4.00
CA ALA A 100 5.14 19.39 3.68
C ALA A 100 4.99 20.37 4.84
#